data_AF-A0ABD3PQF9-F1
#
_entry.id   AF-A0ABD3PQF9-F1
#
_cell.length_a   1.000
_cell.length_b   1.000
_cell.length_c   1.000
_cell.angle_alpha   90.00
_cell.angle_beta   90.00
_cell.angle_gamma   90.00
#
_symmetry.space_group_name_H-M   'P 1'
#
loop_
_entity.id
_entity.type
_entity.pdbx_description
1 polymer ?
#
loop_
_entity_poly.entity_id
_entity_poly.type
_entity_poly.pdbx_seq_one_letter_code
_entity_poly.pdbx_strand_id
1 'polypeptide(L)'
;MRLIELPDEILHAVFTFVANSPCLVGPCLCWNLRQLSEEWRDDLDTGRHDLWALAASDLSSDSYSHDLCHAVASKKATRQRSRKRAALESGSTDEPLQKRIQTHQNELSPRRSTRLRPSTPKESYIHAYNLLLSRTESAVLQIAEHAHSSKDSLTLSKLKYVLKEHGPVAVNQRVRTGGTFLVEVNRARHVSEGVILKCIKLLVEEYGANPNVPSAEFASVKNVSISRPSGNATSKTACSTSTVGNELYPLIIAAARGMPTVVKYLLDNGADASLRGSSRFRLFSNPKKTVRGEGLTALEFAQRMWDEEMRNGLERRDMKGLQRTLDCLKLKV
;
A
#
# COMPACT_ATOMS: atom_id res chain seq x y z
N MET A 1 -29.91 -7.61 -23.42
CA MET A 1 -28.68 -7.98 -24.13
C MET A 1 -27.86 -8.79 -23.15
N ARG A 2 -27.68 -10.08 -23.40
CA ARG A 2 -27.03 -11.00 -22.45
C ARG A 2 -25.53 -10.72 -22.41
N LEU A 3 -24.85 -10.97 -21.29
CA LEU A 3 -23.40 -10.78 -21.18
C LEU A 3 -22.63 -11.62 -22.22
N ILE A 4 -23.15 -12.80 -22.56
CA ILE A 4 -22.67 -13.69 -23.63
C ILE A 4 -22.92 -13.17 -25.06
N GLU A 5 -23.72 -12.12 -25.21
CA GLU A 5 -23.95 -11.44 -26.50
C GLU A 5 -23.01 -10.23 -26.67
N LEU A 6 -22.20 -9.91 -25.65
CA LEU A 6 -21.14 -8.92 -25.79
C LEU A 6 -19.99 -9.50 -26.61
N PRO A 7 -19.37 -8.71 -27.51
CA PRO A 7 -18.17 -9.12 -28.22
C PRO A 7 -17.11 -9.62 -27.24
N ASP A 8 -16.40 -10.67 -27.64
CA ASP A 8 -15.37 -11.32 -26.82
C ASP A 8 -14.29 -10.33 -26.35
N GLU A 9 -14.03 -9.24 -27.08
CA GLU A 9 -13.10 -8.20 -26.63
C GLU A 9 -13.60 -7.42 -25.40
N ILE A 10 -14.91 -7.23 -25.27
CA ILE A 10 -15.53 -6.55 -24.12
C ILE A 10 -15.57 -7.49 -22.93
N LEU A 11 -15.95 -8.76 -23.14
CA LEU A 11 -15.91 -9.79 -22.09
C LEU A 11 -14.48 -10.00 -21.59
N HIS A 12 -13.50 -10.10 -22.50
CA HIS A 12 -12.10 -10.23 -22.15
C HIS A 12 -11.60 -8.99 -21.42
N ALA A 13 -11.99 -7.77 -21.81
CA ALA A 13 -11.62 -6.55 -21.09
C ALA A 13 -12.22 -6.50 -19.68
N VAL A 14 -13.48 -6.91 -19.51
CA VAL A 14 -14.16 -6.96 -18.21
C VAL A 14 -13.54 -8.04 -17.31
N PHE A 15 -13.30 -9.25 -17.82
CA PHE A 15 -12.66 -10.32 -17.05
C PHE A 15 -11.19 -10.03 -16.77
N THR A 16 -10.46 -9.40 -17.69
CA THR A 16 -9.09 -8.92 -17.44
C THR A 16 -9.08 -7.77 -16.44
N PHE A 17 -10.11 -6.94 -16.40
CA PHE A 17 -10.27 -5.88 -15.40
C PHE A 17 -10.60 -6.45 -14.01
N VAL A 18 -11.44 -7.49 -13.94
CA VAL A 18 -11.83 -8.17 -12.69
C VAL A 18 -10.71 -9.06 -12.14
N ALA A 19 -10.04 -9.84 -12.99
CA ALA A 19 -8.95 -10.74 -12.58
C ALA A 19 -7.68 -9.98 -12.13
N ASN A 20 -7.43 -8.79 -12.67
CA ASN A 20 -6.19 -8.04 -12.40
C ASN A 20 -6.32 -6.95 -11.32
N SER A 21 -7.45 -6.81 -10.63
CA SER A 21 -7.61 -5.81 -9.56
C SER A 21 -8.64 -6.20 -8.49
N PRO A 22 -8.41 -7.32 -7.76
CA PRO A 22 -9.32 -7.79 -6.70
C PRO A 22 -9.59 -6.76 -5.58
N CYS A 23 -8.67 -5.81 -5.35
CA CYS A 23 -8.80 -4.78 -4.31
C CYS A 23 -9.63 -3.54 -4.74
N LEU A 24 -10.00 -3.40 -6.03
CA LEU A 24 -10.83 -2.31 -6.55
C LEU A 24 -12.31 -2.68 -6.73
N VAL A 25 -12.66 -3.97 -6.63
CA VAL A 25 -13.98 -4.48 -7.05
C VAL A 25 -15.06 -4.32 -5.98
N GLY A 26 -14.73 -4.22 -4.69
CA GLY A 26 -15.72 -4.35 -3.61
C GLY A 26 -16.86 -3.29 -3.60
N PRO A 27 -16.59 -1.97 -3.68
CA PRO A 27 -17.68 -0.98 -3.67
C PRO A 27 -17.90 -0.24 -5.01
N CYS A 28 -16.85 0.12 -5.76
CA CYS A 28 -16.99 1.03 -6.91
C CYS A 28 -17.55 0.35 -8.16
N LEU A 29 -17.22 -0.93 -8.39
CA LEU A 29 -17.84 -1.73 -9.44
C LEU A 29 -19.25 -2.13 -9.02
N CYS A 30 -19.49 -2.54 -7.76
CA CYS A 30 -20.83 -2.83 -7.26
C CYS A 30 -21.77 -1.61 -7.29
N TRP A 31 -21.27 -0.38 -7.09
CA TRP A 31 -22.07 0.84 -7.17
C TRP A 31 -22.43 1.23 -8.61
N ASN A 32 -21.48 1.10 -9.55
CA ASN A 32 -21.74 1.39 -10.97
C ASN A 32 -22.47 0.24 -11.70
N LEU A 33 -22.28 -1.01 -11.28
CA LEU A 33 -23.05 -2.17 -11.75
C LEU A 33 -24.42 -2.27 -11.06
N ARG A 34 -24.63 -1.65 -9.88
CA ARG A 34 -25.96 -1.56 -9.24
C ARG A 34 -26.99 -0.83 -10.08
N GLN A 35 -26.56 0.13 -10.91
CA GLN A 35 -27.45 0.77 -11.87
C GLN A 35 -27.71 -0.10 -13.11
N LEU A 36 -26.91 -1.15 -13.33
CA LEU A 36 -26.98 -1.99 -14.53
C LEU A 36 -27.78 -3.28 -14.38
N SER A 37 -28.29 -3.65 -13.19
CA SER A 37 -29.25 -4.77 -13.13
C SER A 37 -30.05 -4.88 -11.82
N GLU A 38 -31.37 -4.71 -11.92
CA GLU A 38 -32.31 -5.34 -10.98
C GLU A 38 -32.44 -6.85 -11.25
N GLU A 39 -32.13 -7.33 -12.46
CA GLU A 39 -32.26 -8.73 -12.88
C GLU A 39 -31.22 -9.70 -12.29
N TRP A 40 -30.02 -9.25 -11.92
CA TRP A 40 -28.93 -10.15 -11.48
C TRP A 40 -28.78 -10.24 -9.95
N ARG A 41 -29.63 -9.52 -9.21
CA ARG A 41 -29.61 -9.54 -7.74
C ARG A 41 -29.90 -10.95 -7.22
N ASP A 42 -30.86 -11.65 -7.82
CA ASP A 42 -31.26 -13.00 -7.41
C ASP A 42 -30.24 -14.10 -7.81
N ASP A 43 -29.54 -13.96 -8.94
CA ASP A 43 -28.54 -14.94 -9.40
C ASP A 43 -27.21 -14.86 -8.64
N LEU A 44 -26.82 -13.67 -8.18
CA LEU A 44 -25.68 -13.48 -7.29
C LEU A 44 -26.00 -13.95 -5.86
N ASP A 45 -27.21 -13.70 -5.37
CA ASP A 45 -27.65 -14.10 -4.03
C ASP A 45 -27.96 -15.61 -3.93
N THR A 46 -28.19 -16.32 -5.04
CA THR A 46 -28.45 -17.77 -5.06
C THR A 46 -27.19 -18.67 -5.07
N GLY A 47 -25.99 -18.09 -5.03
CA GLY A 47 -24.75 -18.83 -4.80
C GLY A 47 -24.30 -19.80 -5.91
N ARG A 48 -24.86 -19.69 -7.13
CA ARG A 48 -24.49 -20.59 -8.25
C ARG A 48 -23.09 -20.35 -8.80
N HIS A 49 -22.55 -19.15 -8.65
CA HIS A 49 -21.19 -18.82 -9.07
C HIS A 49 -20.52 -17.94 -8.03
N ASP A 50 -19.61 -18.52 -7.25
CA ASP A 50 -18.75 -17.75 -6.36
C ASP A 50 -17.66 -17.05 -7.19
N LEU A 51 -17.98 -15.85 -7.66
CA LEU A 51 -17.08 -14.96 -8.39
C LEU A 51 -15.77 -14.71 -7.62
N TRP A 52 -15.80 -14.79 -6.28
CA TRP A 52 -14.60 -14.69 -5.45
C TRP A 52 -13.72 -15.93 -5.53
N ALA A 53 -14.29 -17.14 -5.56
CA ALA A 53 -13.52 -18.38 -5.72
C ALA A 53 -12.78 -18.43 -7.07
N LEU A 54 -13.42 -17.96 -8.15
CA LEU A 54 -12.83 -17.86 -9.49
C LEU A 54 -11.71 -16.82 -9.57
N ALA A 55 -11.88 -15.66 -8.94
CA ALA A 55 -10.84 -14.64 -8.89
C ALA A 55 -9.64 -15.06 -8.00
N ALA A 56 -9.91 -15.78 -6.91
CA ALA A 56 -8.88 -16.24 -5.98
C ALA A 56 -7.99 -17.36 -6.55
N SER A 57 -8.54 -18.26 -7.39
CA SER A 57 -7.75 -19.32 -8.04
C SER A 57 -6.70 -18.77 -9.00
N ASP A 58 -7.03 -17.74 -9.78
CA ASP A 58 -6.12 -17.13 -10.76
C ASP A 58 -5.03 -16.27 -10.11
N LEU A 59 -5.32 -15.62 -8.98
CA LEU A 59 -4.33 -14.83 -8.23
C LEU A 59 -3.26 -15.70 -7.56
N SER A 60 -3.57 -16.97 -7.26
CA SER A 60 -2.60 -17.91 -6.68
C SER A 60 -1.55 -18.41 -7.68
N SER A 61 -1.82 -18.31 -8.98
CA SER A 61 -0.90 -18.70 -10.06
C SER A 61 0.08 -17.60 -10.47
N ASP A 62 -0.22 -16.33 -10.18
CA ASP A 62 0.62 -15.19 -10.56
C ASP A 62 1.49 -14.69 -9.39
N SER A 63 2.32 -15.58 -8.83
CA SER A 63 3.44 -15.17 -8.00
C SER A 63 4.46 -14.43 -8.88
N TYR A 64 4.38 -13.10 -8.89
CA TYR A 64 5.36 -12.19 -9.47
C TYR A 64 6.77 -12.54 -8.96
N SER A 65 7.57 -13.21 -9.80
CA SER A 65 8.99 -13.41 -9.50
C SER A 65 9.70 -12.06 -9.50
N HIS A 66 10.24 -11.69 -8.34
CA HIS A 66 11.03 -10.48 -8.10
C HIS A 66 12.35 -10.43 -8.95
N ASP A 67 12.64 -11.50 -9.72
CA ASP A 67 13.85 -11.67 -10.52
C ASP A 67 13.90 -10.78 -11.78
N LEU A 68 12.76 -10.30 -12.29
CA LEU A 68 12.76 -9.50 -13.53
C LEU A 68 13.45 -8.13 -13.39
N CYS A 69 13.43 -7.52 -12.20
CA CYS A 69 14.13 -6.25 -11.97
C CYS A 69 15.65 -6.41 -11.95
N HIS A 70 16.18 -7.55 -11.49
CA HIS A 70 17.63 -7.82 -11.52
C HIS A 70 18.12 -8.22 -12.92
N ALA A 71 17.29 -8.89 -13.72
CA ALA A 71 17.65 -9.28 -15.09
C ALA A 71 17.88 -8.08 -16.03
N VAL A 72 17.15 -6.97 -15.84
CA VAL A 72 17.31 -5.75 -16.66
C VAL A 72 18.57 -4.96 -16.28
N ALA A 73 18.94 -4.96 -14.99
CA ALA A 73 20.18 -4.33 -14.53
C ALA A 73 21.43 -5.11 -14.97
N SER A 74 21.38 -6.45 -14.93
CA SER A 74 22.47 -7.32 -15.38
C SER A 74 22.77 -7.17 -16.88
N LYS A 75 21.73 -7.08 -17.72
CA LYS A 75 21.90 -6.88 -19.18
C LYS A 75 22.54 -5.54 -19.56
N LYS A 76 22.35 -4.48 -18.75
CA LYS A 76 23.02 -3.18 -18.97
C LYS A 76 24.50 -3.21 -18.57
N ALA A 77 24.86 -3.91 -17.50
CA ALA A 77 26.25 -4.05 -17.06
C ALA A 77 27.10 -4.86 -18.06
N THR A 78 26.54 -5.92 -18.65
CA THR A 78 27.24 -6.76 -19.65
C THR A 78 27.51 -5.98 -20.95
N ARG A 79 26.60 -5.08 -21.36
CA ARG A 79 26.78 -4.24 -22.56
C ARG A 79 27.82 -3.13 -22.39
N GLN A 80 28.05 -2.63 -21.17
CA GLN A 80 29.12 -1.67 -20.89
C GLN A 80 30.50 -2.32 -20.82
N ARG A 81 30.60 -3.57 -20.35
CA ARG A 81 31.87 -4.32 -20.32
C ARG A 81 32.38 -4.71 -21.71
N SER A 82 31.50 -5.07 -22.65
CA SER A 82 31.92 -5.39 -24.02
C SER A 82 32.44 -4.17 -24.80
N ARG A 83 31.93 -2.95 -24.52
CA ARG A 83 32.45 -1.71 -25.13
C ARG A 83 33.82 -1.28 -24.60
N LYS A 84 34.13 -1.55 -23.32
CA LYS A 84 35.46 -1.25 -22.77
C LYS A 84 36.55 -2.23 -23.20
N ARG A 85 36.18 -3.47 -23.59
CA ARG A 85 37.15 -4.47 -24.06
C ARG A 85 37.60 -4.23 -25.52
N ALA A 86 36.71 -3.71 -26.37
CA ALA A 86 37.05 -3.36 -27.75
C ALA A 86 37.96 -2.11 -27.88
N ALA A 87 38.08 -1.30 -26.82
CA ALA A 87 38.89 -0.08 -26.84
C ALA A 87 40.34 -0.27 -26.33
N LEU A 88 40.71 -1.48 -25.89
CA LEU A 88 42.03 -1.75 -25.29
C LEU A 88 42.93 -2.67 -26.15
N GLU A 89 42.44 -3.15 -27.30
CA GLU A 89 43.19 -4.07 -28.18
C GLU A 89 43.71 -3.41 -29.48
N SER A 90 43.60 -2.09 -29.64
CA SER A 90 44.20 -1.38 -30.78
C SER A 90 45.52 -0.71 -30.37
N GLY A 91 46.55 -1.53 -30.15
CA GLY A 91 47.93 -1.11 -29.96
C GLY A 91 48.81 -1.47 -31.16
N SER A 92 49.51 -0.47 -31.69
CA SER A 92 50.67 -0.49 -32.58
C SER A 92 50.53 -1.09 -33.99
N THR A 93 50.59 -0.22 -35.00
CA THR A 93 51.70 -0.16 -35.98
C THR A 93 51.65 1.19 -36.69
N ASP A 94 52.81 1.85 -36.76
CA ASP A 94 53.05 3.10 -37.49
C ASP A 94 52.68 2.95 -38.97
N GLU A 95 51.79 3.81 -39.46
CA GLU A 95 51.59 4.04 -40.89
C GLU A 95 51.50 5.55 -41.19
N PRO A 96 52.05 6.01 -42.33
CA PRO A 96 52.25 7.43 -42.57
C PRO A 96 50.96 8.17 -42.93
N LEU A 97 50.78 9.29 -42.23
CA LEU A 97 49.88 10.39 -42.54
C LEU A 97 50.03 10.88 -43.98
N GLN A 98 49.14 10.47 -44.90
CA GLN A 98 48.69 11.27 -46.06
C GLN A 98 47.69 10.48 -46.92
N LYS A 99 46.42 10.49 -46.53
CA LYS A 99 45.19 10.36 -47.37
C LYS A 99 44.02 9.88 -46.51
N ARG A 100 43.45 10.76 -45.69
CA ARG A 100 42.11 10.53 -45.13
C ARG A 100 41.36 11.83 -44.87
N ILE A 101 41.47 12.75 -45.82
CA ILE A 101 40.56 13.89 -45.97
C ILE A 101 39.77 13.59 -47.25
N GLN A 102 38.63 12.91 -47.12
CA GLN A 102 37.54 12.77 -48.12
C GLN A 102 36.82 11.42 -47.91
N THR A 103 35.97 11.30 -46.87
CA THR A 103 34.79 10.38 -46.83
C THR A 103 34.12 10.41 -45.43
N HIS A 104 33.73 11.57 -44.94
CA HIS A 104 32.90 11.67 -43.72
C HIS A 104 31.77 12.71 -43.86
N GLN A 105 31.22 12.87 -45.06
CA GLN A 105 30.13 13.84 -45.31
C GLN A 105 28.77 13.25 -45.71
N ASN A 106 28.55 11.93 -45.78
CA ASN A 106 27.26 11.44 -46.31
C ASN A 106 26.57 10.28 -45.58
N GLU A 107 26.91 10.01 -44.33
CA GLU A 107 26.07 9.14 -43.48
C GLU A 107 25.35 9.96 -42.41
N LEU A 108 24.64 10.99 -42.85
CA LEU A 108 23.47 11.47 -42.11
C LEU A 108 22.45 10.33 -42.17
N SER A 109 22.57 9.38 -41.22
CA SER A 109 21.55 8.36 -41.01
C SER A 109 20.21 9.09 -41.02
N PRO A 110 19.27 8.76 -41.92
CA PRO A 110 18.02 9.48 -41.99
C PRO A 110 17.44 9.42 -40.58
N ARG A 111 17.27 10.60 -39.96
CA ARG A 111 16.50 10.75 -38.72
C ARG A 111 15.10 10.29 -39.06
N ARG A 112 14.88 8.97 -39.11
CA ARG A 112 13.57 8.36 -39.10
C ARG A 112 13.01 8.83 -37.78
N SER A 113 12.20 9.89 -37.85
CA SER A 113 11.38 10.29 -36.73
C SER A 113 10.71 9.00 -36.30
N THR A 114 11.07 8.57 -35.09
CA THR A 114 10.53 7.37 -34.50
C THR A 114 9.08 7.74 -34.25
N ARG A 115 8.24 7.59 -35.29
CA ARG A 115 6.80 7.84 -35.19
C ARG A 115 6.38 7.09 -33.94
N LEU A 116 5.89 7.85 -32.96
CA LEU A 116 5.47 7.32 -31.68
C LEU A 116 4.52 6.17 -32.01
N ARG A 117 4.95 4.94 -31.72
CA ARG A 117 4.07 3.80 -31.88
C ARG A 117 2.91 4.06 -30.90
N PRO A 118 1.66 3.91 -31.35
CA PRO A 118 0.54 4.00 -30.44
C PRO A 118 0.76 3.01 -29.29
N SER A 119 0.49 3.46 -28.06
CA SER A 119 0.66 2.64 -26.87
C SER A 119 -0.19 1.38 -27.00
N THR A 120 0.39 0.24 -26.63
CA THR A 120 -0.38 -1.01 -26.54
C THR A 120 -1.41 -0.90 -25.39
N PRO A 121 -2.54 -1.62 -25.44
CA PRO A 121 -3.53 -1.61 -24.36
C PRO A 121 -2.93 -1.92 -22.97
N LYS A 122 -1.95 -2.83 -22.92
CA LYS A 122 -1.19 -3.15 -21.70
C LYS A 122 -0.40 -1.96 -21.16
N GLU A 123 0.30 -1.22 -22.02
CA GLU A 123 1.05 -0.02 -21.62
C GLU A 123 0.12 1.09 -21.15
N SER A 124 -1.01 1.30 -21.85
CA SER A 124 -2.05 2.25 -21.42
C SER A 124 -2.60 1.89 -20.04
N TYR A 125 -2.86 0.61 -19.77
CA TYR A 125 -3.28 0.13 -18.45
C TYR A 125 -2.22 0.38 -17.37
N ILE A 126 -0.97 -0.05 -17.60
CA ILE A 126 0.13 0.15 -16.66
C ILE A 126 0.30 1.65 -16.35
N HIS A 127 0.19 2.49 -17.37
CA HIS A 127 0.26 3.94 -17.20
C HIS A 127 -0.89 4.48 -16.33
N ALA A 128 -2.14 4.10 -16.62
CA ALA A 128 -3.30 4.50 -15.84
C ALA A 128 -3.23 4.01 -14.39
N TYR A 129 -2.81 2.77 -14.17
CA TYR A 129 -2.61 2.20 -12.83
C TYR A 129 -1.54 2.94 -12.04
N ASN A 130 -0.38 3.22 -12.65
CA ASN A 130 0.66 4.01 -11.99
C ASN A 130 0.19 5.43 -11.64
N LEU A 131 -0.67 6.02 -12.47
CA LEU A 131 -1.24 7.34 -12.23
C LEU A 131 -2.23 7.30 -11.05
N LEU A 132 -3.05 6.26 -10.94
CA LEU A 132 -3.92 6.01 -9.78
C LEU A 132 -3.10 5.83 -8.49
N LEU A 133 -2.04 5.01 -8.53
CA LEU A 133 -1.15 4.82 -7.38
C LEU A 133 -0.48 6.12 -6.96
N SER A 134 0.00 6.91 -7.91
CA SER A 134 0.63 8.21 -7.65
C SER A 134 -0.32 9.20 -6.97
N ARG A 135 -1.58 9.26 -7.42
CA ARG A 135 -2.63 10.08 -6.78
C ARG A 135 -2.95 9.60 -5.37
N THR A 136 -3.10 8.29 -5.21
CA THR A 136 -3.36 7.66 -3.90
C THR A 136 -2.22 7.95 -2.92
N GLU A 137 -0.97 7.83 -3.36
CA GLU A 137 0.23 8.17 -2.58
C GLU A 137 0.25 9.65 -2.19
N SER A 138 -0.04 10.56 -3.13
CA SER A 138 -0.09 12.01 -2.87
C SER A 138 -1.17 12.37 -1.85
N ALA A 139 -2.37 11.79 -1.98
CA ALA A 139 -3.46 12.00 -1.04
C ALA A 139 -3.12 11.51 0.39
N VAL A 140 -2.52 10.32 0.53
CA VAL A 140 -2.12 9.79 1.84
C VAL A 140 -1.04 10.66 2.48
N LEU A 141 -0.06 11.14 1.70
CA LEU A 141 0.98 12.05 2.21
C LEU A 141 0.40 13.36 2.73
N GLN A 142 -0.55 13.95 2.00
CA GLN A 142 -1.22 15.18 2.41
C GLN A 142 -2.08 14.97 3.68
N ILE A 143 -2.75 13.83 3.80
CA ILE A 143 -3.49 13.47 5.03
C ILE A 143 -2.53 13.28 6.20
N ALA A 144 -1.39 12.61 6.00
CA ALA A 144 -0.38 12.41 7.02
C ALA A 144 0.20 13.74 7.53
N GLU A 145 0.41 14.71 6.64
CA GLU A 145 0.81 16.08 7.00
C GLU A 145 -0.22 16.74 7.93
N HIS A 146 -1.51 16.73 7.56
CA HIS A 146 -2.57 17.27 8.40
C HIS A 146 -2.77 16.50 9.71
N ALA A 147 -2.55 15.18 9.72
CA ALA A 147 -2.66 14.33 10.91
C ALA A 147 -1.59 14.65 11.95
N HIS A 148 -0.40 15.06 11.51
CA HIS A 148 0.73 15.39 12.38
C HIS A 148 0.94 16.88 12.63
N SER A 149 0.30 17.76 11.86
CA SER A 149 0.38 19.20 12.04
C SER A 149 -0.44 19.68 13.24
N SER A 150 0.19 20.48 14.10
CA SER A 150 -0.49 21.19 15.19
C SER A 150 -1.13 22.50 14.73
N LYS A 151 -0.56 23.14 13.69
CA LYS A 151 -1.06 24.41 13.13
C LYS A 151 -2.20 24.19 12.15
N ASP A 152 -2.11 23.11 11.38
CA ASP A 152 -3.02 22.82 10.28
C ASP A 152 -3.59 21.41 10.41
N SER A 153 -4.27 21.17 11.52
CA SER A 153 -4.76 19.84 11.89
C SER A 153 -5.83 19.31 10.93
N LEU A 154 -5.95 17.98 10.87
CA LEU A 154 -6.93 17.28 10.06
C LEU A 154 -8.37 17.61 10.52
N THR A 155 -9.20 18.02 9.56
CA THR A 155 -10.65 18.21 9.74
C THR A 155 -11.41 17.38 8.71
N LEU A 156 -12.70 17.14 8.95
CA LEU A 156 -13.56 16.42 8.01
C LEU A 156 -13.59 17.10 6.62
N SER A 157 -13.68 18.44 6.60
CA SER A 157 -13.71 19.21 5.34
C SER A 157 -12.41 19.06 4.56
N LYS A 158 -11.26 19.06 5.24
CA LYS A 158 -9.96 18.82 4.59
C LYS A 158 -9.84 17.42 4.04
N LEU A 159 -10.27 16.41 4.79
CA LEU A 159 -10.29 15.04 4.28
C LEU A 159 -11.15 14.92 3.01
N LYS A 160 -12.36 15.49 3.02
CA LYS A 160 -13.24 15.54 1.82
C LYS A 160 -12.57 16.27 0.66
N TYR A 161 -11.91 17.40 0.92
CA TYR A 161 -11.18 18.15 -0.08
C TYR A 161 -10.06 17.31 -0.73
N VAL A 162 -9.21 16.67 0.08
CA VAL A 162 -8.11 15.81 -0.42
C VAL A 162 -8.65 14.63 -1.23
N LEU A 163 -9.68 13.94 -0.75
CA LEU A 163 -10.29 12.82 -1.47
C LEU A 163 -10.94 13.26 -2.80
N LYS A 164 -11.47 14.48 -2.87
CA LYS A 164 -12.04 15.05 -4.08
C LYS A 164 -10.96 15.50 -5.06
N GLU A 165 -9.90 16.16 -4.59
CA GLU A 165 -8.80 16.68 -5.41
C GLU A 165 -8.02 15.55 -6.08
N HIS A 166 -7.73 14.47 -5.34
CA HIS A 166 -6.94 13.34 -5.83
C HIS A 166 -7.78 12.20 -6.41
N GLY A 167 -9.11 12.35 -6.46
CA GLY A 167 -10.04 11.30 -6.92
C GLY A 167 -9.82 10.89 -8.39
N PRO A 168 -10.02 9.61 -8.76
CA PRO A 168 -10.31 8.46 -7.90
C PRO A 168 -9.11 8.00 -7.05
N VAL A 169 -9.37 7.49 -5.84
CA VAL A 169 -8.34 6.97 -4.92
C VAL A 169 -8.63 5.53 -4.50
N ALA A 170 -7.57 4.73 -4.35
CA ALA A 170 -7.68 3.37 -3.85
C ALA A 170 -7.50 3.34 -2.32
N VAL A 171 -8.59 3.54 -1.56
CA VAL A 171 -8.52 3.76 -0.09
C VAL A 171 -7.94 2.59 0.72
N ASN A 172 -8.08 1.37 0.21
CA ASN A 172 -7.56 0.14 0.81
C ASN A 172 -6.15 -0.22 0.31
N GLN A 173 -5.62 0.53 -0.65
CA GLN A 173 -4.29 0.28 -1.17
C GLN A 173 -3.24 0.86 -0.22
N ARG A 174 -2.29 0.01 0.18
CA ARG A 174 -1.11 0.46 0.90
C ARG A 174 -0.21 1.25 -0.07
N VAL A 175 0.19 2.45 0.32
CA VAL A 175 1.11 3.28 -0.46
C VAL A 175 2.57 2.83 -0.22
N ARG A 176 3.52 3.32 -1.01
CA ARG A 176 4.94 2.92 -0.89
C ARG A 176 5.56 3.27 0.47
N THR A 177 5.09 4.34 1.10
CA THR A 177 5.47 4.72 2.47
C THR A 177 4.84 3.83 3.54
N GLY A 178 4.13 2.78 3.15
CA GLY A 178 3.51 1.83 4.06
C GLY A 178 2.15 2.26 4.61
N GLY A 179 1.80 3.54 4.53
CA GLY A 179 0.54 4.07 5.08
C GLY A 179 -0.73 3.60 4.36
N THR A 180 -1.84 3.68 5.07
CA THR A 180 -3.21 3.60 4.52
C THR A 180 -4.02 4.78 5.04
N PHE A 181 -5.08 5.18 4.32
CA PHE A 181 -5.92 6.31 4.73
C PHE A 181 -6.44 6.14 6.16
N LEU A 182 -6.98 4.96 6.46
CA LEU A 182 -7.60 4.69 7.74
C LEU A 182 -6.59 4.70 8.89
N VAL A 183 -5.37 4.19 8.66
CA VAL A 183 -4.29 4.25 9.64
C VAL A 183 -3.84 5.69 9.88
N GLU A 184 -3.60 6.48 8.83
CA GLU A 184 -3.11 7.86 8.98
C GLU A 184 -4.13 8.78 9.69
N VAL A 185 -5.43 8.61 9.41
CA VAL A 185 -6.49 9.32 10.16
C VAL A 185 -6.49 8.93 11.64
N ASN A 186 -6.30 7.65 11.97
CA ASN A 186 -6.22 7.20 13.37
C ASN A 186 -4.97 7.71 14.10
N ARG A 187 -3.87 7.99 13.38
CA ARG A 187 -2.63 8.53 13.93
C ARG A 187 -2.69 10.03 14.22
N ALA A 188 -3.76 10.71 13.82
CA ALA A 188 -3.88 12.15 13.99
C ALA A 188 -3.73 12.57 15.47
N ARG A 189 -2.74 13.41 15.76
CA ARG A 189 -2.34 13.71 17.16
C ARG A 189 -3.05 14.91 17.75
N HIS A 190 -3.28 15.93 16.92
CA HIS A 190 -3.81 17.22 17.34
C HIS A 190 -5.29 17.37 16.97
N VAL A 191 -6.02 16.26 17.03
CA VAL A 191 -7.40 16.14 16.57
C VAL A 191 -8.20 15.41 17.64
N SER A 192 -9.39 15.92 17.95
CA SER A 192 -10.28 15.28 18.92
C SER A 192 -10.82 13.96 18.38
N GLU A 193 -11.09 13.02 19.29
CA GLU A 193 -11.65 11.70 18.96
C GLU A 193 -12.91 11.81 18.10
N GLY A 194 -13.79 12.77 18.38
CA GLY A 194 -15.02 12.97 17.61
C GLY A 194 -14.78 13.38 16.15
N VAL A 195 -13.71 14.12 15.85
CA VAL A 195 -13.35 14.45 14.47
C VAL A 195 -12.71 13.24 13.78
N ILE A 196 -11.85 12.49 14.48
CA ILE A 196 -11.27 11.23 13.98
C ILE A 196 -12.40 10.26 13.61
N LEU A 197 -13.39 10.08 14.49
CA LEU A 197 -14.55 9.22 14.24
C LEU A 197 -15.33 9.64 12.99
N LYS A 198 -15.59 10.94 12.80
CA LYS A 198 -16.27 11.44 11.59
C LYS A 198 -15.48 11.16 10.32
N CYS A 199 -14.16 11.32 10.35
CA CYS A 199 -13.28 11.00 9.23
C CYS A 199 -13.26 9.48 8.92
N ILE A 200 -13.22 8.65 9.96
CA ILE A 200 -13.29 7.18 9.82
C ILE A 200 -14.63 6.76 9.21
N LYS A 201 -15.75 7.30 9.70
CA LYS A 201 -17.09 7.05 9.14
C LYS A 201 -17.15 7.39 7.66
N LEU A 202 -16.65 8.55 7.27
CA LEU A 202 -16.55 8.94 5.87
C LEU A 202 -15.80 7.88 5.03
N LEU A 203 -14.62 7.47 5.48
CA LEU A 203 -13.80 6.50 4.76
C LEU A 203 -14.46 5.12 4.67
N VAL A 204 -15.06 4.63 5.75
CA VAL A 204 -15.70 3.30 5.80
C VAL A 204 -17.02 3.29 5.03
N GLU A 205 -17.91 4.25 5.30
CA GLU A 205 -19.27 4.28 4.78
C GLU A 205 -19.35 4.79 3.33
N GLU A 206 -18.66 5.88 2.99
CA GLU A 206 -18.73 6.48 1.65
C GLU A 206 -17.67 5.89 0.68
N TYR A 207 -16.50 5.51 1.19
CA TYR A 207 -15.38 5.04 0.35
C TYR A 207 -15.06 3.53 0.49
N GLY A 208 -15.73 2.80 1.39
CA GLY A 208 -15.52 1.36 1.56
C GLY A 208 -14.15 0.98 2.12
N ALA A 209 -13.58 1.81 3.00
CA ALA A 209 -12.33 1.49 3.68
C ALA A 209 -12.50 0.28 4.62
N ASN A 210 -11.63 -0.71 4.48
CA ASN A 210 -11.63 -1.94 5.28
C ASN A 210 -10.77 -1.74 6.54
N PRO A 211 -11.31 -1.95 7.75
CA PRO A 211 -10.60 -1.74 9.01
C PRO A 211 -9.44 -2.72 9.27
N ASN A 212 -9.39 -3.82 8.53
CA ASN A 212 -8.37 -4.86 8.67
C ASN A 212 -7.17 -4.65 7.74
N VAL A 213 -7.13 -3.58 6.96
CA VAL A 213 -5.97 -3.27 6.11
C VAL A 213 -4.88 -2.59 6.95
N PRO A 214 -3.72 -3.24 7.16
CA PRO A 214 -2.66 -2.68 7.98
C PRO A 214 -1.83 -1.66 7.20
N SER A 215 -1.18 -0.76 7.93
CA SER A 215 -0.02 -0.02 7.45
C SER A 215 1.25 -0.87 7.64
N ALA A 216 2.24 -0.71 6.77
CA ALA A 216 3.58 -1.22 7.02
C ALA A 216 4.33 -0.22 7.92
N GLU A 217 4.64 -0.61 9.16
CA GLU A 217 5.58 0.15 9.97
C GLU A 217 7.00 -0.20 9.52
N PHE A 218 7.72 0.83 9.06
CA PHE A 218 9.16 0.70 8.89
C PHE A 218 9.79 0.48 10.26
N ALA A 219 10.10 -0.79 10.57
CA ALA A 219 11.04 -1.08 11.63
C ALA A 219 12.30 -0.26 11.31
N SER A 220 12.69 0.66 12.20
CA SER A 220 13.93 1.41 12.03
C SER A 220 15.04 0.37 12.03
N VAL A 221 15.51 0.01 10.83
CA VAL A 221 16.55 -0.99 10.59
C VAL A 221 17.86 -0.38 11.08
N LYS A 222 18.02 -0.28 12.40
CA LYS A 222 19.27 0.15 13.01
C LYS A 222 20.26 -1.01 13.18
N ASN A 223 19.83 -2.26 13.03
CA ASN A 223 20.67 -3.45 13.27
C ASN A 223 20.44 -4.61 12.29
N VAL A 224 20.15 -4.36 11.01
CA VAL A 224 20.52 -5.39 10.01
C VAL A 224 21.99 -5.16 9.74
N SER A 225 22.84 -5.79 10.56
CA SER A 225 24.19 -6.12 10.16
C SER A 225 24.05 -6.81 8.81
N ILE A 226 24.46 -6.11 7.75
CA ILE A 226 24.67 -6.71 6.45
C ILE A 226 25.81 -7.70 6.69
N SER A 227 25.49 -8.93 7.07
CA SER A 227 26.41 -10.05 6.97
C SER A 227 26.76 -10.14 5.49
N ARG A 228 27.91 -9.60 5.13
CA ARG A 228 28.51 -9.78 3.81
C ARG A 228 28.44 -11.28 3.50
N PRO A 229 27.92 -11.70 2.33
CA PRO A 229 27.98 -13.09 1.94
C PRO A 229 29.45 -13.43 1.67
N SER A 230 30.13 -13.97 2.70
CA SER A 230 31.41 -14.64 2.53
C SER A 230 31.12 -15.96 1.82
N GLY A 231 31.72 -16.13 0.64
CA GLY A 231 31.42 -17.22 -0.27
C GLY A 231 31.71 -18.60 0.33
N ASN A 232 30.75 -19.50 0.22
CA ASN A 232 30.91 -20.79 -0.46
C ASN A 232 29.55 -21.49 -0.59
N ALA A 233 29.44 -22.28 -1.65
CA ALA A 233 28.21 -22.67 -2.30
C ALA A 233 27.39 -23.77 -1.58
N THR A 234 26.18 -23.95 -2.13
CA THR A 234 25.28 -25.12 -2.05
C THR A 234 24.61 -25.44 -0.72
N SER A 235 23.45 -24.82 -0.46
CA SER A 235 22.27 -25.52 0.07
C SER A 235 21.03 -24.60 0.10
N LYS A 236 19.92 -25.11 -0.47
CA LYS A 236 18.52 -24.71 -0.31
C LYS A 236 18.26 -23.24 0.06
N THR A 237 18.05 -22.44 -0.99
CA THR A 237 17.43 -21.11 -0.94
C THR A 237 15.96 -21.23 -0.54
N ALA A 238 15.68 -21.50 0.74
CA ALA A 238 14.42 -21.14 1.34
C ALA A 238 14.42 -19.61 1.43
N CYS A 239 13.72 -18.96 0.51
CA CYS A 239 13.40 -17.55 0.62
C CYS A 239 12.51 -17.41 1.86
N SER A 240 13.11 -17.10 3.01
CA SER A 240 12.37 -16.71 4.21
C SER A 240 11.67 -15.39 3.92
N THR A 241 10.50 -15.47 3.29
CA THR A 241 9.55 -14.38 3.02
C THR A 241 8.92 -13.83 4.30
N SER A 242 9.38 -14.24 5.48
CA SER A 242 8.94 -13.73 6.78
C SER A 242 9.61 -12.39 7.14
N THR A 243 9.81 -11.48 6.19
CA THR A 243 9.67 -10.07 6.51
C THR A 243 8.18 -9.79 6.67
N VAL A 244 7.56 -10.43 7.69
CA VAL A 244 6.33 -9.97 8.29
C VAL A 244 6.71 -8.62 8.89
N GLY A 245 6.72 -7.60 8.03
CA GLY A 245 6.94 -6.23 8.42
C GLY A 245 5.96 -5.95 9.55
N ASN A 246 6.39 -5.13 10.50
CA ASN A 246 5.57 -4.73 11.63
C ASN A 246 4.27 -4.12 11.11
N GLU A 247 3.20 -4.92 11.06
CA GLU A 247 1.91 -4.45 10.56
C GLU A 247 1.24 -3.62 11.64
N LEU A 248 0.59 -2.54 11.24
CA LEU A 248 -0.14 -1.69 12.18
C LEU A 248 -1.57 -1.48 11.71
N TYR A 249 -2.49 -1.99 12.51
CA TYR A 249 -3.92 -1.92 12.24
C TYR A 249 -4.55 -0.67 12.86
N PRO A 250 -5.57 -0.08 12.22
CA PRO A 250 -6.36 1.02 12.77
C PRO A 250 -6.87 0.77 14.19
N LEU A 251 -7.35 -0.46 14.45
CA LEU A 251 -7.89 -0.85 15.77
C LEU A 251 -6.82 -0.80 16.87
N ILE A 252 -5.58 -1.23 16.59
CA ILE A 252 -4.46 -1.16 17.54
C ILE A 252 -4.14 0.29 17.89
N ILE A 253 -4.14 1.19 16.90
CA ILE A 253 -3.87 2.62 17.13
C ILE A 253 -4.96 3.24 18.01
N ALA A 254 -6.22 2.95 17.70
CA ALA A 254 -7.36 3.43 18.48
C ALA A 254 -7.32 2.91 19.92
N ALA A 255 -6.96 1.64 20.09
CA ALA A 255 -6.83 0.99 21.38
C ALA A 255 -5.71 1.59 22.23
N ALA A 256 -4.50 1.70 21.66
CA ALA A 256 -3.34 2.27 22.35
C ALA A 256 -3.52 3.74 22.74
N ARG A 257 -4.35 4.49 21.99
CA ARG A 257 -4.67 5.89 22.27
C ARG A 257 -5.86 6.06 23.23
N GLY A 258 -6.49 4.98 23.68
CA GLY A 258 -7.66 5.07 24.56
C GLY A 258 -8.84 5.82 23.93
N MET A 259 -9.15 5.55 22.67
CA MET A 259 -10.26 6.14 21.90
C MET A 259 -11.47 5.19 21.85
N PRO A 260 -12.28 5.08 22.91
CA PRO A 260 -13.30 4.04 23.02
C PRO A 260 -14.40 4.13 21.96
N THR A 261 -14.76 5.33 21.49
CA THR A 261 -15.81 5.50 20.47
C THR A 261 -15.33 5.03 19.10
N VAL A 262 -14.07 5.27 18.78
CA VAL A 262 -13.43 4.79 17.54
C VAL A 262 -13.26 3.28 17.60
N VAL A 263 -12.79 2.73 18.72
CA VAL A 263 -12.64 1.28 18.93
C VAL A 263 -13.98 0.57 18.76
N LYS A 264 -15.03 1.05 19.43
CA LYS A 264 -16.37 0.48 19.30
C LYS A 264 -16.85 0.51 17.84
N TYR A 265 -16.72 1.66 17.16
CA TYR A 265 -17.13 1.79 15.77
C TYR A 265 -16.38 0.84 14.84
N LEU A 266 -15.06 0.71 14.97
CA LEU A 266 -14.26 -0.19 14.14
C LEU A 266 -14.69 -1.66 14.34
N LEU A 267 -14.91 -2.09 15.59
CA LEU A 267 -15.39 -3.45 15.91
C LEU A 267 -16.79 -3.71 15.34
N ASP A 268 -17.69 -2.73 15.44
CA ASP A 268 -19.05 -2.82 14.89
C ASP A 268 -19.03 -2.87 13.35
N ASN A 269 -17.93 -2.45 12.71
CA ASN A 269 -17.72 -2.50 11.26
C ASN A 269 -16.73 -3.61 10.83
N GLY A 270 -16.59 -4.67 11.62
CA GLY A 270 -15.86 -5.88 11.23
C GLY A 270 -14.34 -5.80 11.40
N ALA A 271 -13.83 -4.86 12.21
CA ALA A 271 -12.43 -4.91 12.62
C ALA A 271 -12.15 -6.17 13.46
N ASP A 272 -11.13 -6.93 13.09
CA ASP A 272 -10.73 -8.14 13.79
C ASP A 272 -9.79 -7.82 14.97
N ALA A 273 -10.25 -8.13 16.18
CA ALA A 273 -9.52 -7.88 17.42
C ALA A 273 -8.34 -8.84 17.64
N SER A 274 -8.30 -9.97 16.93
CA SER A 274 -7.23 -10.97 17.01
C SER A 274 -5.98 -10.59 16.24
N LEU A 275 -6.08 -9.61 15.33
CA LEU A 275 -4.96 -9.14 14.53
C LEU A 275 -3.84 -8.58 15.40
N ARG A 276 -2.63 -9.07 15.15
CA ARG A 276 -1.42 -8.74 15.91
C ARG A 276 -0.58 -7.76 15.11
N GLY A 277 -0.19 -6.67 15.75
CA GLY A 277 0.63 -5.65 15.12
C GLY A 277 1.79 -5.20 16.00
N SER A 278 2.64 -4.37 15.42
CA SER A 278 3.85 -3.89 16.06
C SER A 278 3.98 -2.39 15.85
N SER A 279 4.10 -1.62 16.93
CA SER A 279 4.26 -0.17 16.85
C SER A 279 4.85 0.42 18.13
N ARG A 280 5.02 1.75 18.13
CA ARG A 280 5.50 2.53 19.26
C ARG A 280 4.57 3.72 19.49
N PHE A 281 4.01 3.80 20.70
CA PHE A 281 3.12 4.89 21.10
C PHE A 281 3.78 5.71 22.20
N ARG A 282 3.54 7.03 22.20
CA ARG A 282 4.01 7.90 23.28
C ARG A 282 3.02 7.84 24.43
N LEU A 283 3.54 7.95 25.64
CA LEU A 283 2.69 8.14 26.82
C LEU A 283 2.06 9.54 26.80
N PHE A 284 0.84 9.63 27.30
CA PHE A 284 0.10 10.85 27.57
C PHE A 284 0.75 11.64 28.70
N SER A 285 1.07 10.97 29.81
CA SER A 285 1.73 11.60 30.97
C SER A 285 3.13 12.13 30.64
N ASN A 286 3.85 11.43 29.75
CA ASN A 286 5.22 11.80 29.38
C ASN A 286 5.51 11.56 27.88
N PRO A 287 5.34 12.60 27.03
CA PRO A 287 5.55 12.50 25.59
C PRO A 287 6.98 12.12 25.15
N LYS A 288 7.97 12.17 26.07
CA LYS A 288 9.35 11.74 25.80
C LYS A 288 9.52 10.22 25.92
N LYS A 289 8.63 9.55 26.67
CA LYS A 289 8.63 8.10 26.82
C LYS A 289 7.74 7.46 25.77
N THR A 290 8.19 6.33 25.24
CA THR A 290 7.46 5.54 24.25
C THR A 290 7.32 4.10 24.72
N VAL A 291 6.13 3.55 24.56
CA VAL A 291 5.82 2.13 24.76
C VAL A 291 5.93 1.43 23.41
N ARG A 292 6.83 0.46 23.30
CA ARG A 292 6.96 -0.41 22.13
C ARG A 292 6.16 -1.68 22.38
N GLY A 293 5.34 -2.09 21.42
CA GLY A 293 4.72 -3.41 21.40
C GLY A 293 5.06 -4.11 20.09
N GLU A 294 5.31 -5.40 20.17
CA GLU A 294 5.67 -6.25 19.02
C GLU A 294 4.76 -7.46 19.00
N GLY A 295 4.07 -7.67 17.87
CA GLY A 295 3.12 -8.76 17.69
C GLY A 295 1.99 -8.77 18.72
N LEU A 296 1.58 -7.61 19.22
CA LEU A 296 0.52 -7.48 20.22
C LEU A 296 -0.83 -7.25 19.55
N THR A 297 -1.88 -7.82 20.14
CA THR A 297 -3.28 -7.50 19.79
C THR A 297 -3.67 -6.10 20.27
N ALA A 298 -4.83 -5.61 19.83
CA ALA A 298 -5.37 -4.33 20.30
C ALA A 298 -5.58 -4.30 21.83
N LEU A 299 -6.07 -5.40 22.41
CA LEU A 299 -6.28 -5.53 23.85
C LEU A 299 -4.95 -5.50 24.62
N GLU A 300 -3.98 -6.32 24.21
CA GLU A 300 -2.65 -6.39 24.82
C GLU A 300 -1.95 -5.02 24.76
N PHE A 301 -2.08 -4.28 23.66
CA PHE A 301 -1.53 -2.93 23.54
C PHE A 301 -2.18 -1.92 24.51
N ALA A 302 -3.51 -1.91 24.60
CA ALA A 302 -4.21 -1.01 25.52
C ALA A 302 -3.84 -1.30 26.98
N GLN A 303 -3.67 -2.58 27.33
CA GLN A 303 -3.27 -3.00 28.67
C GLN A 303 -1.84 -2.57 28.99
N ARG A 304 -0.93 -2.75 28.03
CA ARG A 304 0.45 -2.28 28.18
C ARG A 304 0.54 -0.76 28.31
N MET A 305 -0.25 -0.01 27.54
CA MET A 305 -0.33 1.44 27.67
C MET A 305 -0.84 1.85 29.06
N TRP A 306 -1.90 1.20 29.55
CA TRP A 306 -2.43 1.43 30.90
C TRP A 306 -1.39 1.22 31.99
N ASP A 307 -0.68 0.09 31.95
CA ASP A 307 0.34 -0.24 32.96
C ASP A 307 1.49 0.75 32.96
N GLU A 308 1.94 1.18 31.78
CA GLU A 308 3.03 2.15 31.65
C GLU A 308 2.60 3.55 32.09
N GLU A 309 1.36 3.98 31.83
CA GLU A 309 0.84 5.24 32.35
C GLU A 309 0.76 5.23 33.90
N MET A 310 0.27 4.14 34.49
CA MET A 310 0.24 3.95 35.95
C MET A 310 1.65 4.04 36.56
N ARG A 311 2.65 3.39 35.94
CA ARG A 311 4.05 3.46 36.39
C ARG A 311 4.65 4.86 36.26
N ASN A 312 4.11 5.70 35.38
CA ASN A 312 4.51 7.10 35.24
C ASN A 312 3.71 8.04 36.15
N GLY A 313 2.91 7.50 37.08
CA GLY A 313 2.21 8.28 38.10
C GLY A 313 0.91 8.91 37.62
N LEU A 314 0.37 8.49 36.46
CA LEU A 314 -0.93 8.95 36.01
C LEU A 314 -2.04 8.33 36.87
N GLU A 315 -2.96 9.15 37.38
CA GLU A 315 -4.05 8.65 38.22
C GLU A 315 -5.11 7.90 37.40
N ARG A 316 -5.78 6.91 38.02
CA ARG A 316 -6.88 6.16 37.39
C ARG A 316 -8.02 7.05 36.86
N ARG A 317 -8.23 8.22 37.48
CA ARG A 317 -9.29 9.18 37.11
C ARG A 317 -9.02 9.82 35.75
N ASP A 318 -7.76 9.96 35.36
CA ASP A 318 -7.34 10.58 34.10
C ASP A 318 -7.28 9.57 32.94
N MET A 319 -7.24 8.27 33.26
CA MET A 319 -7.18 7.17 32.28
C MET A 319 -8.55 6.65 31.84
N LYS A 320 -9.64 7.41 32.04
CA LYS A 320 -11.01 6.97 31.69
C LYS A 320 -11.14 6.48 30.24
N GLY A 321 -10.43 7.09 29.30
CA GLY A 321 -10.42 6.67 27.89
C GLY A 321 -9.86 5.27 27.68
N LEU A 322 -8.69 4.98 28.26
CA LEU A 322 -8.06 3.64 28.22
C LEU A 322 -8.91 2.60 28.96
N GLN A 323 -9.50 2.93 30.12
CA GLN A 323 -10.36 2.00 30.86
C GLN A 323 -11.56 1.58 29.99
N ARG A 324 -12.30 2.56 29.44
CA ARG A 324 -13.46 2.28 28.58
C ARG A 324 -13.06 1.47 27.35
N THR A 325 -11.87 1.74 26.81
CA THR A 325 -11.32 1.01 25.67
C THR A 325 -11.05 -0.46 26.00
N LEU A 326 -10.45 -0.72 27.17
CA LEU A 326 -10.24 -2.08 27.68
C LEU A 326 -11.56 -2.81 27.90
N ASP A 327 -12.57 -2.13 28.45
CA ASP A 327 -13.90 -2.70 28.66
C ASP A 327 -14.57 -3.06 27.32
N CYS A 328 -14.47 -2.18 26.31
CA CYS A 328 -14.98 -2.46 24.97
C CYS A 328 -14.31 -3.67 24.31
N LEU A 329 -12.99 -3.81 24.45
CA LEU A 329 -12.24 -4.91 23.83
C LEU A 329 -12.50 -6.25 24.53
N LYS A 330 -12.64 -6.26 25.87
CA LYS A 330 -12.93 -7.48 26.64
C LYS A 330 -14.32 -8.07 26.38
N LEU A 331 -15.28 -7.25 25.97
CA LEU A 331 -16.63 -7.74 25.65
C LEU A 331 -16.74 -8.45 24.29
N LYS A 332 -15.70 -8.35 23.46
CA LYS A 332 -15.71 -8.82 22.06
C LYS A 332 -14.68 -9.92 21.78
N VAL A 333 -13.85 -10.28 22.76
CA VAL A 333 -12.90 -11.41 22.73
C VAL A 333 -13.51 -12.57 23.50
#